data_AF-A0P2P8-F1
#
_entry.id   AF-A0P2P8-F1
#
_cell.length_a   1.000
_cell.length_b   1.000
_cell.length_c   1.000
_cell.angle_alpha   90.00
_cell.angle_beta   90.00
_cell.angle_gamma   90.00
#
_symmetry.space_group_name_H-M   'P 1'
#
loop_
_entity.id
_entity.type
_entity.pdbx_description
1 polymer ?
#
loop_
_entity_poly.entity_id
_entity_poly.type
_entity_poly.pdbx_seq_one_letter_code
_entity_poly.pdbx_strand_id
1 'polypeptide(L)' 'MLAVETIAKIRRAYFKEGKSIKQICRDLRVSRNTVRKVI' A
#
# COMPACT_ATOMS: atom_id res chain seq x y z
N MET A 1 -5.29 -14.05 -1.35
CA MET A 1 -5.44 -13.09 -2.47
C MET A 1 -5.74 -11.73 -1.87
N LEU A 2 -4.95 -10.69 -2.15
CA LEU A 2 -5.33 -9.32 -1.73
C LEU A 2 -6.48 -8.86 -2.61
N ALA A 3 -7.52 -8.29 -2.01
CA ALA A 3 -8.59 -7.66 -2.77
C ALA A 3 -7.99 -6.58 -3.69
N VAL A 4 -8.47 -6.52 -4.94
CA VAL A 4 -8.05 -5.54 -5.96
C VAL A 4 -8.14 -4.10 -5.41
N GLU A 5 -9.12 -3.86 -4.54
CA GLU A 5 -9.33 -2.60 -3.88
C GLU A 5 -8.17 -2.20 -2.94
N THR A 6 -7.57 -3.14 -2.22
CA THR A 6 -6.41 -2.88 -1.36
C THR A 6 -5.17 -2.55 -2.19
N ILE A 7 -5.00 -3.22 -3.32
CA ILE A 7 -3.90 -2.95 -4.26
C ILE A 7 -4.01 -1.52 -4.82
N ALA A 8 -5.22 -1.13 -5.24
CA ALA A 8 -5.49 0.22 -5.75
C ALA A 8 -5.25 1.29 -4.67
N LYS A 9 -5.65 1.03 -3.42
CA LYS A 9 -5.40 1.93 -2.27
C LYS A 9 -3.90 2.08 -1.99
N ILE A 10 -3.14 0.98 -1.98
CA ILE A 10 -1.67 1.00 -1.79
C ILE A 10 -0.99 1.81 -2.88
N ARG A 11 -1.29 1.53 -4.15
CA ARG A 11 -0.68 2.24 -5.29
C ARG A 11 -1.02 3.72 -5.29
N ARG A 12 -2.27 4.09 -5.00
CA ARG A 12 -2.67 5.50 -4.91
C ARG A 12 -1.93 6.22 -3.78
N ALA A 13 -1.85 5.60 -2.60
CA ALA A 13 -1.15 6.17 -1.46
C ALA A 13 0.36 6.38 -1.75
N TYR A 14 0.99 5.47 -2.48
CA TYR A 14 2.41 5.60 -2.83
C TYR A 14 2.67 6.57 -3.99
N PHE A 15 2.04 6.34 -5.15
CA PHE A 15 2.33 7.09 -6.37
C PHE A 15 1.64 8.47 -6.43
N LYS A 16 0.43 8.60 -5.87
CA LYS A 16 -0.35 9.84 -5.95
C LYS A 16 -0.20 10.71 -4.71
N GLU A 17 -0.19 10.10 -3.53
CA GLU A 17 -0.09 10.84 -2.26
C GLU A 17 1.35 10.95 -1.74
N GLY A 18 2.31 10.20 -2.32
CA GLY A 18 3.72 10.22 -1.90
C GLY A 18 3.96 9.68 -0.49
N LYS A 19 3.01 8.90 0.06
CA LYS A 19 3.12 8.36 1.42
C LYS A 19 4.25 7.34 1.50
N SER A 20 5.02 7.41 2.59
CA SER A 20 6.08 6.42 2.86
C SER A 20 5.49 5.02 3.06
N ILE A 21 6.25 3.98 2.70
CA ILE A 21 5.85 2.57 2.88
C ILE A 21 5.45 2.30 4.34
N LYS A 22 6.16 2.89 5.32
CA LYS A 22 5.86 2.76 6.75
C LYS A 22 4.46 3.28 7.10
N GLN A 23 4.08 4.41 6.51
CA GLN A 23 2.77 5.03 6.73
C GLN A 23 1.65 4.22 6.09
N ILE A 24 1.85 3.76 4.84
CA ILE A 24 0.89 2.88 4.14
C ILE A 24 0.65 1.58 4.92
N CYS A 25 1.71 0.99 5.48
CA CYS A 25 1.58 -0.22 6.30
C CYS A 25 0.74 0.02 7.57
N ARG A 26 0.82 1.20 8.17
CA ARG A 26 0.03 1.56 9.37
C ARG A 26 -1.44 1.85 9.02
N ASP A 27 -1.68 2.63 7.96
CA ASP A 27 -3.03 2.98 7.51
C ASP A 27 -3.82 1.75 7.08
N LEU A 28 -3.20 0.89 6.27
CA LEU A 28 -3.88 -0.26 5.65
C LEU A 28 -3.67 -1.58 6.42
N ARG A 29 -2.93 -1.55 7.55
CA ARG A 29 -2.57 -2.73 8.36
C ARG A 29 -2.01 -3.89 7.52
N VAL A 30 -1.20 -3.56 6.52
CA VAL A 30 -0.54 -4.53 5.64
C VAL A 30 0.94 -4.63 5.93
N SER A 31 1.53 -5.78 5.59
CA SER A 31 2.97 -5.98 5.74
C SER A 31 3.78 -5.11 4.76
N ARG A 32 5.00 -4.72 5.16
CA ARG A 32 5.93 -4.00 4.26
C ARG A 32 6.25 -4.79 2.98
N ASN A 33 6.30 -6.12 3.08
CA ASN A 33 6.53 -6.99 1.93
C ASN A 33 5.34 -6.97 0.97
N THR A 34 4.12 -6.93 1.49
CA THR A 34 2.92 -6.75 0.69
C THR A 34 3.00 -5.45 -0.09
N VAL A 35 3.24 -4.33 0.61
CA VAL A 35 3.32 -3.00 -0.02
C VAL A 35 4.40 -2.98 -1.11
N ARG A 36 5.59 -3.52 -0.84
CA ARG A 36 6.68 -3.64 -1.84
C ARG A 36 6.37 -4.51 -3.04
N LYS A 37 5.47 -5.50 -2.92
CA LYS A 37 5.08 -6.36 -4.05
C LYS A 37 4.10 -5.69 -5.01
N VAL A 38 3.40 -4.64 -4.59
CA VAL A 38 2.32 -4.01 -5.38
C VAL A 38 2.60 -2.58 -5.83
N ILE A 39 3.58 -1.93 -5.20
CA ILE A 39 4.18 -0.70 -5.74
C ILE A 39 5.03 -1.09 -6.93
#